data_AF-A0A6S7G4F3-F1
#
_entry.id   AF-A0A6S7G4F3-F1
#
_cell.length_a   1.000
_cell.length_b   1.000
_cell.length_c   1.000
_cell.angle_alpha   90.00
_cell.angle_beta   90.00
_cell.angle_gamma   90.00
#
_symmetry.space_group_name_H-M   'P 1'
#
loop_
_entity.id
_entity.type
_entity.pdbx_description
1 polymer ?
#
loop_
_entity_poly.entity_id
_entity_poly.type
_entity_poly.pdbx_seq_one_letter_code
_entity_poly.pdbx_strand_id
1 'polypeptide(L)'
;MTVFSTVKYYRVTTNFAKIERTRFGGGVLVSIKSDLQASHRTDLERPNCKLVVVQLKQTNSKPVTLYTFYRPPNVAPDALHKLNDSLQSKSENDDIVVVGDFNLPGMTWSEDHTIPMN
;
A
#
# COMPACT_ATOMS: atom_id res chain seq x y z
N MET A 1 34.56 4.47 1.21
CA MET A 1 33.70 5.50 0.60
C MET A 1 32.26 5.04 0.74
N THR A 2 31.58 5.47 1.80
CA THR A 2 30.21 5.03 2.11
C THR A 2 29.24 5.95 1.36
N VAL A 3 28.60 5.45 0.31
CA VAL A 3 27.56 6.21 -0.40
C VAL A 3 26.29 6.15 0.44
N PHE A 4 25.96 7.24 1.13
CA PHE A 4 24.64 7.40 1.73
C PHE A 4 23.62 7.46 0.59
N SER A 5 22.90 6.37 0.34
CA SER A 5 21.82 6.40 -0.65
C SER A 5 20.67 7.21 -0.09
N THR A 6 20.30 8.27 -0.79
CA THR A 6 19.09 9.05 -0.53
C THR A 6 17.86 8.16 -0.71
N VAL A 7 16.77 8.46 0.00
CA VAL A 7 15.50 7.72 -0.09
C VAL A 7 14.41 8.69 -0.54
N LYS A 8 13.60 8.27 -1.52
CA LYS A 8 12.37 8.97 -1.91
C LYS A 8 11.20 8.38 -1.12
N TYR A 9 10.36 9.25 -0.56
CA TYR A 9 9.21 8.85 0.23
C TYR A 9 7.91 9.26 -0.46
N TYR A 10 6.98 8.32 -0.61
CA TYR A 10 5.61 8.59 -1.02
C TYR A 10 4.69 8.26 0.14
N ARG A 11 3.91 9.24 0.59
CA ARG A 11 3.10 9.14 1.81
C ARG A 11 1.67 9.57 1.52
N VAL A 12 0.73 8.76 2.00
CA VAL A 12 -0.68 9.16 2.13
C VAL A 12 -1.10 9.03 3.59
N THR A 13 -1.57 10.14 4.15
CA THR A 13 -2.22 10.21 5.47
C THR A 13 -3.61 10.76 5.32
N THR A 14 -4.59 10.11 5.93
CA THR A 14 -5.95 10.64 6.02
C THR A 14 -6.08 11.49 7.27
N ASN A 15 -6.18 12.82 7.09
CA ASN A 15 -6.63 13.73 8.15
C ASN A 15 -8.16 13.71 8.15
N PHE A 16 -8.78 12.82 8.92
CA PHE A 16 -10.22 12.88 9.19
C PHE A 16 -10.48 14.01 10.18
N ALA A 17 -10.57 15.25 9.69
CA ALA A 17 -11.01 16.35 10.52
C ALA A 17 -12.53 16.24 10.75
N LYS A 18 -12.88 15.98 12.02
CA LYS A 18 -14.15 16.35 12.68
C LYS A 18 -15.36 15.41 12.45
N ILE A 19 -15.37 14.28 13.16
CA ILE A 19 -16.50 13.83 14.01
C ILE A 19 -15.86 13.10 15.21
N GLU A 20 -16.19 13.63 16.39
CA GLU A 20 -16.02 13.14 17.77
C GLU A 20 -14.95 12.09 18.12
N ARG A 21 -13.95 12.56 18.86
CA ARG A 21 -13.25 11.87 19.97
C ARG A 21 -13.27 10.33 19.92
N THR A 22 -12.44 9.71 19.08
CA THR A 22 -11.52 8.60 19.45
C THR A 22 -10.76 8.05 18.23
N ARG A 23 -9.42 8.05 18.35
CA ARG A 23 -8.42 7.41 17.46
C ARG A 23 -8.16 8.03 16.07
N PHE A 24 -7.47 9.17 16.10
CA PHE A 24 -6.63 9.60 14.98
C PHE A 24 -5.47 8.60 14.82
N GLY A 25 -5.36 7.89 13.69
CA GLY A 25 -4.22 7.00 13.47
C GLY A 25 -4.18 6.27 12.12
N GLY A 26 -2.96 6.17 11.58
CA GLY A 26 -2.61 5.29 10.47
C GLY A 26 -2.42 6.01 9.13
N GLY A 27 -1.64 5.40 8.26
CA GLY A 27 -1.31 5.89 6.94
C GLY A 27 -0.41 4.88 6.24
N VAL A 28 -0.19 5.08 4.95
CA VAL A 28 0.71 4.23 4.16
C VAL A 28 1.93 5.07 3.78
N LEU A 29 3.11 4.47 3.95
CA LEU A 29 4.38 5.03 3.52
C LEU A 29 5.09 4.02 2.63
N VAL A 30 5.51 4.49 1.46
CA VAL A 30 6.40 3.73 0.56
C VAL A 30 7.74 4.46 0.51
N SER A 31 8.79 3.71 0.83
CA SER A 31 10.18 4.17 0.80
C SER A 31 10.88 3.51 -0.38
N ILE A 32 11.42 4.32 -1.29
CA ILE A 32 12.11 3.85 -2.49
C ILE A 32 13.55 4.37 -2.48
N LYS A 33 14.50 3.46 -2.73
CA LYS A 33 15.93 3.81 -2.88
C LYS A 33 16.11 4.79 -4.05
N SER A 34 16.90 5.85 -3.88
CA SER A 34 16.95 6.95 -4.86
C SER A 34 17.46 6.58 -6.24
N ASP A 35 18.24 5.51 -6.34
CA ASP A 35 18.77 4.96 -7.60
C ASP A 35 17.74 4.15 -8.39
N LEU A 36 16.58 3.84 -7.81
CA LEU A 36 15.43 3.30 -8.53
C LEU A 36 14.63 4.45 -9.16
N GLN A 37 14.28 4.30 -10.45
CA GLN A 37 13.34 5.22 -11.08
C GLN A 37 11.93 4.86 -10.62
N ALA A 38 11.25 5.84 -10.02
CA ALA A 38 9.92 5.66 -9.48
C ALA A 38 9.06 6.88 -9.80
N SER A 39 7.80 6.64 -10.14
CA SER A 39 6.78 7.67 -10.30
C SER A 39 5.60 7.41 -9.37
N HIS A 40 5.18 8.46 -8.64
CA HIS A 40 3.95 8.41 -7.85
C HIS A 40 2.76 8.45 -8.80
N ARG A 41 1.87 7.45 -8.70
CA ARG A 41 0.68 7.32 -9.55
C ARG A 41 -0.57 7.73 -8.78
N THR A 42 -0.66 9.01 -8.44
CA THR A 42 -1.82 9.59 -7.73
C THR A 42 -3.11 9.47 -8.55
N ASP A 43 -3.03 9.34 -9.87
CA ASP A 43 -4.15 9.08 -10.77
C ASP A 43 -4.84 7.72 -10.50
N LEU A 44 -4.11 6.78 -9.89
CA LEU A 44 -4.60 5.46 -9.51
C LEU A 44 -5.07 5.42 -8.05
N GLU A 45 -4.84 6.46 -7.26
CA GLU A 45 -5.31 6.52 -5.88
C GLU A 45 -6.79 6.91 -5.80
N ARG A 46 -7.48 6.46 -4.75
CA ARG A 46 -8.91 6.74 -4.55
C ARG A 46 -9.16 7.58 -3.30
N PRO A 47 -10.09 8.55 -3.35
CA PRO A 47 -10.43 9.35 -2.18
C PRO A 47 -10.84 8.49 -0.98
N ASN A 48 -10.39 8.90 0.21
CA ASN A 48 -10.69 8.20 1.47
C ASN A 48 -10.22 6.73 1.50
N CYS A 49 -9.28 6.36 0.63
CA CYS A 49 -8.62 5.07 0.61
C CYS A 49 -7.16 5.26 1.05
N LYS A 50 -6.67 4.47 2.01
CA LYS A 50 -5.25 4.50 2.39
C LYS A 50 -4.48 3.63 1.39
N LEU A 51 -4.26 4.18 0.21
CA LEU A 51 -3.61 3.54 -0.92
C LEU A 51 -2.51 4.46 -1.43
N VAL A 52 -1.30 3.93 -1.56
CA VAL A 52 -0.18 4.58 -2.26
C VAL A 52 0.16 3.74 -3.47
N VAL A 53 0.20 4.34 -4.66
CA VAL A 53 0.57 3.62 -5.89
C VAL A 53 1.85 4.20 -6.46
N VAL A 54 2.87 3.36 -6.65
CA VAL A 54 4.16 3.75 -7.22
C VAL A 54 4.46 2.86 -8.40
N GLN A 55 4.82 3.45 -9.54
CA GLN A 55 5.34 2.68 -10.67
C GLN A 55 6.86 2.72 -10.64
N LEU A 56 7.47 1.55 -10.56
CA LEU A 56 8.91 1.34 -10.61
C LEU A 56 9.31 1.06 -12.05
N LYS A 57 10.39 1.70 -12.50
CA LYS A 57 10.95 1.52 -13.83
C LYS A 57 12.44 1.22 -13.73
N GLN A 58 12.87 0.22 -14.48
CA GLN A 58 14.28 -0.07 -14.70
C GLN A 58 14.56 0.03 -16.20
N THR A 59 15.77 0.48 -16.55
CA THR A 59 16.20 0.56 -17.95
C THR A 59 16.07 -0.80 -18.61
N ASN A 60 15.45 -0.86 -19.79
CA ASN A 60 15.22 -2.08 -20.56
C ASN A 60 14.36 -3.14 -19.85
N SER A 61 13.55 -2.77 -18.86
CA SER A 61 12.62 -3.66 -18.20
C SER A 61 11.20 -3.11 -18.28
N LYS A 62 10.22 -4.03 -18.27
CA LYS A 62 8.82 -3.68 -18.16
C LYS A 62 8.58 -2.99 -16.80
N PRO A 63 7.80 -1.89 -16.75
CA PRO A 63 7.49 -1.23 -15.49
C PRO A 63 6.63 -2.12 -14.59
N VAL A 64 6.89 -2.09 -13.28
CA VAL A 64 6.09 -2.79 -12.26
C VAL A 64 5.33 -1.75 -11.44
N THR A 65 4.04 -1.95 -11.24
CA THR A 65 3.20 -1.04 -10.43
C THR A 65 2.99 -1.63 -9.04
N LEU A 66 3.53 -0.97 -8.02
CA LEU A 66 3.36 -1.31 -6.62
C LEU A 66 2.14 -0.59 -6.04
N TYR A 67 1.16 -1.37 -5.59
CA TYR A 67 0.01 -0.92 -4.82
C TYR A 67 0.27 -1.23 -3.35
N THR A 68 0.38 -0.21 -2.50
CA THR A 68 0.50 -0.39 -1.05
C THR A 68 -0.80 0.07 -0.39
N PHE A 69 -1.55 -0.88 0.14
CA PHE A 69 -2.91 -0.68 0.62
C PHE A 69 -3.01 -0.97 2.12
N TYR A 70 -3.74 -0.12 2.84
CA TYR A 70 -4.11 -0.38 4.23
C TYR A 70 -5.61 -0.21 4.42
N ARG A 71 -6.29 -1.28 4.80
CA ARG A 71 -7.66 -1.22 5.28
C ARG A 71 -7.65 -1.28 6.81
N PRO A 72 -8.14 -0.25 7.51
CA PRO A 72 -8.28 -0.33 8.95
C PRO A 72 -9.23 -1.46 9.36
N PRO A 73 -9.02 -2.09 10.53
CA PRO A 73 -9.88 -3.17 11.00
C PRO A 73 -11.33 -2.67 11.21
N ASN A 74 -12.30 -3.57 11.04
CA ASN A 74 -13.73 -3.32 11.26
C ASN A 74 -14.36 -2.18 10.42
N VAL A 75 -13.72 -1.75 9.33
CA VAL A 75 -14.29 -0.78 8.38
C VAL A 75 -15.11 -1.49 7.30
N ALA A 76 -16.14 -0.82 6.77
CA ALA A 76 -16.96 -1.34 5.67
C ALA A 76 -16.12 -1.80 4.44
N PRO A 77 -16.64 -2.70 3.58
CA PRO A 77 -15.95 -3.20 2.38
C PRO A 77 -15.60 -2.13 1.33
N ASP A 78 -16.09 -0.89 1.49
CA ASP A 78 -15.86 0.24 0.58
C ASP A 78 -14.38 0.44 0.20
N ALA A 79 -13.45 0.22 1.14
CA ALA A 79 -12.02 0.32 0.85
C ALA A 79 -11.53 -0.73 -0.17
N LEU A 80 -12.10 -1.94 -0.17
CA LEU A 80 -11.78 -3.00 -1.14
C LEU A 80 -12.39 -2.71 -2.50
N HIS A 81 -13.62 -2.18 -2.55
CA HIS A 81 -14.22 -1.75 -3.81
C HIS A 81 -13.38 -0.65 -4.47
N LYS A 82 -12.91 0.33 -3.69
CA LYS A 82 -12.00 1.38 -4.20
C LYS A 82 -10.66 0.83 -4.70
N LEU A 83 -10.10 -0.17 -4.01
CA LEU A 83 -8.91 -0.87 -4.51
C LEU A 83 -9.22 -1.56 -5.84
N ASN A 84 -10.34 -2.29 -5.93
CA ASN A 84 -10.78 -2.94 -7.15
C ASN A 84 -10.98 -1.93 -8.29
N ASP A 85 -11.68 -0.82 -8.07
CA ASP A 85 -11.91 0.23 -9.07
C ASP A 85 -10.62 0.87 -9.58
N SER A 86 -9.55 0.85 -8.78
CA SER A 86 -8.22 1.25 -9.24
C SER A 86 -7.55 0.17 -10.10
N LEU A 87 -7.67 -1.10 -9.70
CA LEU A 87 -7.12 -2.24 -10.44
C LEU A 87 -7.83 -2.48 -11.78
N GLN A 88 -9.11 -2.16 -11.90
CA GLN A 88 -9.87 -2.28 -13.16
C GLN A 88 -9.32 -1.40 -14.29
N SER A 89 -8.52 -0.37 -13.97
CA SER A 89 -7.87 0.45 -15.00
C SER A 89 -6.59 -0.19 -15.58
N LYS A 90 -6.29 -1.43 -15.20
CA LYS A 90 -5.07 -2.15 -15.58
C LYS A 90 -5.34 -3.24 -16.60
N SER A 91 -4.34 -3.49 -17.44
CA SER A 91 -4.39 -4.59 -18.40
C SER A 91 -3.93 -5.89 -17.73
N GLU A 92 -4.39 -7.04 -18.23
CA GLU A 92 -3.90 -8.36 -17.78
C GLU A 92 -2.39 -8.54 -18.02
N ASN A 93 -1.84 -7.77 -18.96
CA ASN A 93 -0.43 -7.72 -19.26
C ASN A 93 0.33 -6.73 -18.37
N ASP A 94 -0.27 -6.07 -17.38
CA ASP A 94 0.47 -5.18 -16.48
C ASP A 94 1.14 -5.99 -15.35
N ASP A 95 2.39 -5.67 -15.04
CA ASP A 95 3.05 -6.27 -13.87
C ASP A 95 2.67 -5.47 -12.63
N ILE A 96 1.89 -6.09 -11.75
CA ILE A 96 1.32 -5.45 -10.56
C ILE A 96 1.71 -6.25 -9.33
N VAL A 97 2.14 -5.54 -8.29
CA VAL A 97 2.35 -6.08 -6.96
C VAL A 97 1.40 -5.36 -6.01
N VAL A 98 0.51 -6.09 -5.36
CA VAL A 98 -0.39 -5.54 -4.34
C VAL A 98 0.05 -6.06 -2.98
N VAL A 99 0.36 -5.14 -2.07
CA VAL A 99 0.84 -5.44 -0.72
C VAL A 99 0.15 -4.55 0.31
N GLY A 100 0.33 -4.93 1.57
CA GLY A 100 -0.07 -4.15 2.73
C GLY A 100 -0.97 -4.95 3.65
N ASP A 101 -1.70 -4.26 4.51
CA ASP A 101 -2.55 -4.88 5.53
C ASP A 101 -4.02 -4.67 5.18
N PHE A 102 -4.67 -5.77 4.79
CA PHE A 102 -6.06 -5.75 4.35
C PHE A 102 -7.05 -5.92 5.51
N ASN A 103 -6.60 -6.39 6.69
CA ASN A 103 -7.44 -6.70 7.85
C ASN A 103 -8.74 -7.44 7.50
N LEU A 104 -8.71 -8.41 6.57
CA LEU A 104 -9.91 -9.10 6.10
C LEU A 104 -10.52 -9.95 7.23
N PRO A 105 -11.85 -9.86 7.47
CA PRO A 105 -12.50 -10.68 8.48
C PRO A 105 -12.43 -12.17 8.09
N GLY A 106 -12.19 -13.03 9.07
CA GLY A 106 -12.18 -14.49 8.87
C GLY A 106 -10.87 -15.06 8.33
N MET A 107 -9.84 -14.25 8.06
CA MET A 107 -8.48 -14.74 7.88
C MET A 107 -7.74 -14.76 9.22
N THR A 108 -7.73 -15.92 9.86
CA THR A 108 -6.79 -16.21 10.95
C THR A 108 -5.49 -16.64 10.29
N TRP A 109 -4.46 -15.80 10.36
CA TRP A 109 -3.11 -16.27 10.10
C TRP A 109 -2.84 -17.36 11.13
N SER A 110 -2.50 -18.56 10.68
CA SER A 110 -2.15 -19.66 11.59
C SER A 110 -1.02 -19.14 12.46
N GLU A 111 -1.29 -18.91 13.74
CA GLU A 111 -0.22 -18.58 14.68
C GLU A 111 0.74 -19.76 14.62
N ASP A 112 2.02 -19.49 14.37
CA ASP A 112 3.07 -20.50 14.47
C ASP A 112 2.85 -21.23 15.78
N HIS A 113 2.48 -22.50 15.68
CA HIS A 113 2.47 -23.40 16.82
C HIS A 113 3.91 -23.50 17.30
N THR A 114 4.32 -22.57 18.17
CA THR A 114 5.44 -22.79 19.06
C THR A 114 4.99 -23.92 19.97
N ILE A 115 5.28 -25.14 19.52
CA ILE A 115 5.18 -26.34 20.34
C ILE A 115 6.01 -26.00 21.59
N PRO A 116 5.41 -25.97 22.80
CA PRO A 116 6.21 -25.77 23.99
C PRO A 116 7.18 -26.95 24.06
N MET A 117 8.48 -26.66 24.00
CA MET A 117 9.50 -27.66 24.27
C MET A 117 9.34 -28.06 25.73
N ASN A 118 8.88 -29.29 25.95
CA ASN A 118 8.88 -29.96 27.24
C ASN A 118 10.16 -30.78 27.39
#